data_AF-A0A4V5SP73-F1
#
_entry.id   AF-A0A4V5SP73-F1
#
_cell.length_a   1.000
_cell.length_b   1.000
_cell.length_c   1.000
_cell.angle_alpha   90.00
_cell.angle_beta   90.00
_cell.angle_gamma   90.00
#
_symmetry.space_group_name_H-M   'P 1'
#
loop_
_entity.id
_entity.type
_entity.pdbx_description
1 polymer ?
#
loop_
_entity_poly.entity_id
_entity_poly.type
_entity_poly.pdbx_seq_one_letter_code
_entity_poly.pdbx_strand_id
1 'polypeptide(L)'
;MTEHWDEFFLKLHYQQTLKEQLSGAENDESWMLVSIEEAIKGILKGSLTLPDQQEIRFQALPVFEDQLTLSLPDSLIPEARARQTIDPSKSFIVQDKLGGILFGLHQSGQDLDPTQIEIYQQQMIEQTSRVQPSMKLVDEKALSIQDTIIGCYEAIFLVSPSPYYQIAFVRSWHGKAVIGSCQFKLEDAPLWVPLTYAMLHTATWSELS
;
A
#
# COMPACT_ATOMS: atom_id res chain seq x y z
N MET A 1 -9.72 -29.88 22.29
CA MET A 1 -8.53 -29.85 21.40
C MET A 1 -8.94 -29.84 19.92
N THR A 2 -10.11 -29.27 19.61
CA THR A 2 -10.75 -29.24 18.28
C THR A 2 -10.87 -27.80 17.76
N GLU A 3 -11.01 -26.82 18.66
CA GLU A 3 -11.15 -25.39 18.32
C GLU A 3 -9.98 -24.82 17.51
N HIS A 4 -8.74 -25.26 17.77
CA HIS A 4 -7.56 -24.77 17.06
C HIS A 4 -7.45 -25.24 15.60
N TRP A 5 -8.04 -26.38 15.26
CA TRP A 5 -8.00 -26.91 13.90
C TRP A 5 -9.08 -26.26 13.04
N ASP A 6 -10.28 -26.07 13.60
CA ASP A 6 -11.38 -25.41 12.90
C ASP A 6 -11.04 -23.96 12.56
N GLU A 7 -10.43 -23.21 13.50
CA GLU A 7 -9.97 -21.83 13.26
C GLU A 7 -8.88 -21.77 12.17
N PHE A 8 -7.99 -22.75 12.12
CA PHE A 8 -6.93 -22.84 11.11
C PHE A 8 -7.51 -23.13 9.70
N PHE A 9 -8.44 -24.07 9.57
CA PHE A 9 -9.09 -24.37 8.30
C PHE A 9 -9.98 -23.21 7.82
N LEU A 10 -10.66 -22.52 8.74
CA LEU A 10 -11.42 -21.32 8.42
C LEU A 10 -10.52 -20.20 7.90
N LYS A 11 -9.37 -19.94 8.53
CA LYS A 11 -8.39 -18.95 8.04
C LYS A 11 -7.83 -19.33 6.68
N LEU A 12 -7.48 -20.61 6.48
CA LEU A 12 -6.95 -21.07 5.21
C LEU A 12 -7.98 -20.99 4.08
N HIS A 13 -9.23 -21.36 4.36
CA HIS A 13 -10.34 -21.23 3.40
C HIS A 13 -10.64 -19.77 3.12
N TYR A 14 -10.68 -18.90 4.15
CA TYR A 14 -10.87 -17.46 3.97
C TYR A 14 -9.77 -16.84 3.12
N GLN A 15 -8.51 -17.21 3.34
CA GLN A 15 -7.38 -16.77 2.51
C GLN A 15 -7.48 -17.29 1.06
N GLN A 16 -7.96 -18.52 0.86
CA GLN A 16 -8.21 -19.06 -0.48
C GLN A 16 -9.35 -18.32 -1.18
N THR A 17 -10.46 -18.07 -0.48
CA THR A 17 -11.60 -17.30 -1.00
C THR A 17 -11.20 -15.86 -1.31
N LEU A 18 -10.45 -15.19 -0.42
CA LEU A 18 -9.91 -13.85 -0.67
C LEU A 18 -9.02 -13.85 -1.92
N LYS A 19 -8.12 -14.83 -2.04
CA LYS A 19 -7.26 -14.95 -3.21
C LYS A 19 -8.06 -15.15 -4.50
N GLU A 20 -9.11 -15.96 -4.47
CA GLU A 20 -10.00 -16.20 -5.60
C GLU A 20 -10.80 -14.94 -5.96
N GLN A 21 -11.34 -14.23 -4.98
CA GLN A 21 -12.06 -12.95 -5.16
C GLN A 21 -11.13 -11.87 -5.73
N LEU A 22 -9.93 -11.73 -5.18
CA LEU A 22 -8.91 -10.81 -5.68
C LEU A 22 -8.46 -11.14 -7.11
N SER A 23 -8.48 -12.43 -7.50
CA SER A 23 -8.14 -12.86 -8.85
C SER A 23 -9.29 -12.78 -9.88
N GLY A 24 -10.54 -12.63 -9.42
CA GLY A 24 -11.74 -12.58 -10.27
C GLY A 24 -12.42 -11.21 -10.36
N ALA A 25 -11.98 -10.23 -9.55
CA ALA A 25 -12.59 -8.92 -9.46
C ALA A 25 -11.96 -7.93 -10.47
N GLU A 26 -12.34 -8.04 -11.75
CA GLU A 26 -12.08 -6.92 -12.68
C GLU A 26 -12.97 -5.70 -12.38
N ASN A 27 -14.07 -5.82 -11.60
CA ASN A 27 -14.97 -4.71 -11.22
C ASN A 27 -15.86 -4.95 -9.98
N ASP A 28 -15.59 -5.97 -9.16
CA ASP A 28 -16.42 -6.27 -7.98
C ASP A 28 -15.78 -5.70 -6.71
N GLU A 29 -16.23 -4.53 -6.26
CA GLU A 29 -15.79 -3.89 -5.02
C GLU A 29 -16.43 -4.52 -3.75
N SER A 30 -17.30 -5.53 -3.89
CA SER A 30 -18.09 -6.08 -2.77
C SER A 30 -17.26 -6.78 -1.67
N TRP A 31 -15.99 -7.07 -1.93
CA TRP A 31 -15.07 -7.63 -0.95
C TRP A 31 -14.37 -6.57 -0.09
N MET A 32 -14.44 -5.28 -0.47
CA MET A 32 -13.87 -4.18 0.31
C MET A 32 -14.80 -3.78 1.45
N LEU A 33 -14.24 -3.40 2.61
CA LEU A 33 -15.03 -2.93 3.76
C LEU A 33 -15.66 -1.55 3.51
N VAL A 34 -15.01 -0.73 2.70
CA VAL A 34 -15.43 0.59 2.25
C VAL A 34 -14.94 0.79 0.82
N SER A 35 -15.63 1.60 0.03
CA SER A 35 -15.12 1.93 -1.32
C SER A 35 -13.89 2.86 -1.23
N ILE A 36 -13.11 2.92 -2.32
CA ILE A 36 -11.98 3.86 -2.43
C ILE A 36 -12.48 5.31 -2.27
N GLU A 37 -13.64 5.64 -2.82
CA GLU A 37 -14.24 6.98 -2.76
C GLU A 37 -14.68 7.37 -1.36
N GLU A 38 -15.25 6.42 -0.60
CA GLU A 38 -15.60 6.61 0.81
C GLU A 38 -14.34 6.81 1.65
N ALA A 39 -13.30 6.01 1.41
CA ALA A 39 -12.01 6.17 2.05
C ALA A 39 -11.38 7.54 1.75
N ILE A 40 -11.41 8.02 0.49
CA ILE A 40 -10.92 9.36 0.12
C ILE A 40 -11.67 10.44 0.90
N LYS A 41 -13.01 10.38 0.94
CA LYS A 41 -13.83 11.34 1.70
C LYS A 41 -13.49 11.30 3.19
N GLY A 42 -13.29 10.11 3.76
CA GLY A 42 -12.92 9.94 5.16
C GLY A 42 -11.56 10.55 5.48
N ILE A 43 -10.56 10.31 4.63
CA ILE A 43 -9.21 10.90 4.77
C ILE A 43 -9.28 12.43 4.72
N LEU A 44 -9.97 13.00 3.72
CA LEU A 44 -10.12 14.46 3.59
C LEU A 44 -10.87 15.10 4.76
N LYS A 45 -11.80 14.37 5.39
CA LYS A 45 -12.50 14.81 6.60
C LYS A 45 -11.66 14.66 7.87
N GLY A 46 -10.60 13.85 7.84
CA GLY A 46 -9.76 13.51 8.98
C GLY A 46 -10.25 12.30 9.79
N SER A 47 -11.39 11.70 9.43
CA SER A 47 -11.83 10.42 10.01
C SER A 47 -12.75 9.62 9.09
N LEU A 48 -12.69 8.30 9.23
CA LEU A 48 -13.52 7.32 8.53
C LEU A 48 -14.19 6.40 9.56
N THR A 49 -15.50 6.23 9.45
CA THR A 49 -16.24 5.25 10.27
C THR A 49 -16.46 3.98 9.46
N LEU A 50 -15.99 2.85 9.98
CA LEU A 50 -16.14 1.54 9.38
C LEU A 50 -17.56 0.96 9.62
N PRO A 51 -17.98 -0.08 8.86
CA PRO A 51 -19.29 -0.72 9.04
C PRO A 51 -19.54 -1.28 10.46
N ASP A 52 -18.48 -1.67 11.17
CA ASP A 52 -18.52 -2.14 12.55
C ASP A 52 -18.49 -1.00 13.60
N GLN A 53 -18.65 0.24 13.15
CA GLN A 53 -18.64 1.48 13.95
C GLN A 53 -17.29 1.86 14.53
N GLN A 54 -16.20 1.17 14.17
CA GLN A 54 -14.86 1.64 14.52
C GLN A 54 -14.52 2.93 13.76
N GLU A 55 -13.87 3.88 14.44
CA GLU A 55 -13.40 5.12 13.84
C GLU A 55 -11.89 5.02 13.57
N ILE A 56 -11.49 5.22 12.32
CA ILE A 56 -10.10 5.47 11.93
C ILE A 56 -9.92 6.98 11.85
N ARG A 57 -8.94 7.51 12.58
CA ARG A 57 -8.54 8.92 12.52
C ARG A 57 -7.29 9.06 11.67
N PHE A 58 -7.23 10.15 10.91
CA PHE A 58 -6.11 10.44 10.03
C PHE A 58 -5.32 11.64 10.54
N GLN A 59 -4.01 11.57 10.37
CA GLN A 59 -3.06 12.65 10.63
C GLN A 59 -2.32 12.99 9.35
N ALA A 60 -2.17 14.28 9.07
CA ALA A 60 -1.32 14.76 8.00
C ALA A 60 0.14 14.72 8.47
N LEU A 61 0.97 13.98 7.76
CA LEU A 61 2.39 13.82 8.04
C LEU A 61 3.20 14.40 6.88
N PRO A 62 4.09 15.38 7.16
CA PRO A 62 5.04 15.81 6.17
C PRO A 62 6.15 14.76 5.96
N VAL A 63 6.60 14.65 4.73
CA VAL A 63 7.60 13.70 4.23
C VAL A 63 8.53 14.46 3.28
N PHE A 64 9.81 14.04 3.21
CA PHE A 64 10.84 14.64 2.35
C PHE A 64 10.96 16.16 2.50
N GLU A 65 11.29 16.63 3.72
CA GLU A 65 11.45 18.08 4.00
C GLU A 65 10.20 18.91 3.66
N ASP A 66 9.02 18.43 4.08
CA ASP A 66 7.71 19.07 3.88
C ASP A 66 7.26 19.17 2.41
N GLN A 67 7.95 18.51 1.49
CA GLN A 67 7.63 18.51 0.07
C GLN A 67 6.54 17.49 -0.31
N LEU A 68 6.24 16.55 0.58
CA LEU A 68 5.12 15.63 0.44
C LEU A 68 4.31 15.65 1.74
N THR A 69 2.99 15.79 1.63
CA THR A 69 2.07 15.58 2.75
C THR A 69 1.22 14.35 2.49
N LEU A 70 1.26 13.40 3.43
CA LEU A 70 0.42 12.20 3.42
C LEU A 70 -0.55 12.23 4.58
N SER A 71 -1.81 11.90 4.31
CA SER A 71 -2.79 11.70 5.38
C SER A 71 -2.87 10.21 5.70
N LEU A 72 -2.31 9.80 6.83
CA LEU A 72 -2.20 8.40 7.24
C LEU A 72 -3.01 8.15 8.52
N PRO A 73 -3.49 6.92 8.77
CA PRO A 73 -4.07 6.57 10.07
C PRO A 73 -3.15 6.92 11.25
N ASP A 74 -3.72 7.45 12.33
CA ASP A 74 -2.97 7.86 13.54
C ASP A 74 -2.31 6.67 14.27
N SER A 75 -2.79 5.46 13.99
CA SER A 75 -2.21 4.20 14.45
C SER A 75 -0.86 3.88 13.80
N LEU A 76 -0.58 4.44 12.62
CA LEU A 76 0.71 4.29 11.94
C LEU A 76 1.74 5.24 12.54
N ILE A 77 2.77 4.65 13.13
CA ILE A 77 3.86 5.36 13.78
C ILE A 77 5.18 5.11 13.06
N PRO A 78 6.11 6.09 13.04
CA PRO A 78 7.43 5.90 12.44
C PRO A 78 8.14 4.68 13.02
N GLU A 79 8.67 3.83 12.15
CA GLU A 79 9.36 2.62 12.59
C GLU A 79 10.68 3.00 13.30
N ALA A 80 10.89 2.51 14.52
CA ALA A 80 12.11 2.81 15.28
C ALA A 80 13.40 2.33 14.59
N ARG A 81 13.31 1.27 13.75
CA ARG A 81 14.43 0.75 12.95
C ARG A 81 14.63 1.49 11.63
N ALA A 82 13.65 2.27 11.15
CA ALA A 82 13.85 3.15 10.00
C ALA A 82 14.92 4.23 10.25
N ARG A 83 15.30 4.46 11.52
CA ARG A 83 16.49 5.23 11.92
C ARG A 83 17.82 4.61 11.45
N GLN A 84 17.83 3.38 10.95
CA GLN A 84 19.01 2.72 10.36
C GLN A 84 19.01 2.72 8.83
N THR A 85 18.01 3.36 8.18
CA THR A 85 18.07 3.57 6.73
C THR A 85 19.19 4.54 6.37
N ILE A 86 19.78 4.31 5.19
CA ILE A 86 21.03 4.93 4.72
C ILE A 86 20.88 6.45 4.51
N ASP A 87 19.65 6.97 4.45
CA ASP A 87 19.36 8.40 4.44
C ASP A 87 17.90 8.68 4.85
N PRO A 88 17.64 9.19 6.07
CA PRO A 88 16.29 9.52 6.53
C PRO A 88 15.66 10.69 5.76
N SER A 89 16.44 11.46 4.98
CA SER A 89 15.89 12.50 4.09
C SER A 89 15.21 11.91 2.85
N LYS A 90 15.51 10.65 2.50
CA LYS A 90 15.03 9.97 1.29
C LYS A 90 14.15 8.78 1.56
N SER A 91 13.92 8.43 2.82
CA SER A 91 13.14 7.25 3.20
C SER A 91 12.19 7.59 4.33
N PHE A 92 10.93 7.16 4.19
CA PHE A 92 9.88 7.33 5.18
C PHE A 92 9.18 6.00 5.38
N ILE A 93 9.15 5.49 6.60
CA ILE A 93 8.56 4.20 6.92
C ILE A 93 7.74 4.32 8.20
N VAL A 94 6.49 3.90 8.13
CA VAL A 94 5.57 3.83 9.27
C VAL A 94 4.94 2.45 9.34
N GLN A 95 4.61 2.03 10.56
CA GLN A 95 3.95 0.76 10.82
C GLN A 95 2.95 0.91 11.96
N ASP A 96 1.98 0.02 12.03
CA ASP A 96 1.13 -0.07 13.22
C ASP A 96 1.88 -0.71 14.39
N LYS A 97 1.37 -0.51 15.61
CA LYS A 97 1.97 -1.09 16.82
C LYS A 97 1.91 -2.62 16.87
N LEU A 98 0.96 -3.22 16.14
CA LEU A 98 0.75 -4.66 16.12
C LEU A 98 1.50 -5.36 14.97
N GLY A 99 2.18 -4.61 14.10
CA GLY A 99 2.93 -5.14 12.96
C GLY A 99 2.03 -5.79 11.90
N GLY A 100 0.76 -5.39 11.82
CA GLY A 100 -0.20 -5.80 10.80
C GLY A 100 -0.03 -5.06 9.47
N ILE A 101 0.58 -3.87 9.48
CA ILE A 101 0.83 -3.06 8.29
C ILE A 101 2.16 -2.32 8.35
N LEU A 102 2.83 -2.25 7.19
CA LEU A 102 4.03 -1.46 6.93
C LEU A 102 3.80 -0.60 5.68
N PHE A 103 3.91 0.71 5.82
CA PHE A 103 3.91 1.65 4.71
C PHE A 103 5.28 2.29 4.58
N GLY A 104 5.82 2.29 3.37
CA GLY A 104 7.14 2.82 3.06
C GLY A 104 7.13 3.69 1.81
N LEU A 105 7.95 4.73 1.82
CA LEU A 105 8.32 5.54 0.68
C LEU A 105 9.83 5.70 0.63
N HIS A 106 10.38 5.66 -0.57
CA HIS A 106 11.78 5.89 -0.84
C HIS A 106 11.96 6.69 -2.11
N GLN A 107 12.63 7.83 -2.01
CA GLN A 107 13.12 8.57 -3.17
C GLN A 107 14.45 7.96 -3.61
N SER A 108 14.42 7.24 -4.72
CA SER A 108 15.62 6.64 -5.29
C SER A 108 16.51 7.72 -5.91
N GLY A 109 17.80 7.40 -6.08
CA GLY A 109 18.71 8.23 -6.87
C GLY A 109 18.50 8.13 -8.39
N GLN A 110 17.64 7.20 -8.83
CA GLN A 110 17.46 6.87 -10.24
C GLN A 110 16.61 7.93 -10.96
N ASP A 111 17.10 8.36 -12.12
CA ASP A 111 16.33 9.23 -13.01
C ASP A 111 15.14 8.47 -13.58
N LEU A 112 13.98 9.11 -13.60
CA LEU A 112 12.76 8.54 -14.14
C LEU A 112 11.93 9.63 -14.81
N ASP A 113 11.77 9.54 -16.13
CA ASP A 113 10.85 10.38 -16.87
C ASP A 113 9.40 9.84 -16.73
N PRO A 114 8.36 10.70 -16.66
CA PRO A 114 6.97 10.24 -16.58
C PRO A 114 6.56 9.25 -17.67
N THR A 115 7.14 9.34 -18.87
CA THR A 115 6.86 8.41 -19.99
C THR A 115 7.44 7.01 -19.78
N GLN A 116 8.33 6.84 -18.80
CA GLN A 116 9.01 5.58 -18.50
C GLN A 116 8.37 4.80 -17.34
N ILE A 117 7.28 5.32 -16.76
CA ILE A 117 6.66 4.77 -15.54
C ILE A 117 6.28 3.30 -15.69
N GLU A 118 5.58 2.95 -16.76
CA GLU A 118 5.15 1.56 -17.01
C GLU A 118 6.34 0.62 -17.19
N ILE A 119 7.38 1.07 -17.93
CA ILE A 119 8.60 0.28 -18.11
C ILE A 119 9.31 0.07 -16.77
N TYR A 120 9.37 1.10 -15.94
CA TYR A 120 9.98 1.02 -14.62
C TYR A 120 9.22 0.07 -13.69
N GLN A 121 7.90 0.16 -13.71
CA GLN A 121 7.01 -0.73 -12.97
C GLN A 121 7.24 -2.20 -13.36
N GLN A 122 7.33 -2.50 -14.65
CA GLN A 122 7.64 -3.85 -15.14
C GLN A 122 9.00 -4.34 -14.62
N GLN A 123 10.02 -3.48 -14.63
CA GLN A 123 11.33 -3.81 -14.06
C GLN A 123 11.24 -4.11 -12.55
N MET A 124 10.43 -3.36 -11.80
CA MET A 124 10.21 -3.63 -10.38
C MET A 124 9.53 -4.99 -10.16
N ILE A 125 8.53 -5.34 -10.96
CA ILE A 125 7.83 -6.64 -10.89
C ILE A 125 8.82 -7.77 -11.20
N GLU A 126 9.60 -7.65 -12.27
CA GLU A 126 10.61 -8.64 -12.64
C GLU A 126 11.69 -8.82 -11.56
N GLN A 127 12.21 -7.72 -11.00
CA GLN A 127 13.21 -7.79 -9.95
C GLN A 127 12.65 -8.43 -8.68
N THR A 128 11.45 -8.03 -8.27
CA THR A 128 10.80 -8.55 -7.07
C THR A 128 10.47 -10.03 -7.21
N SER A 129 9.97 -10.48 -8.37
CA SER A 129 9.68 -11.90 -8.63
C SER A 129 10.94 -12.79 -8.61
N ARG A 130 12.09 -12.26 -9.04
CA ARG A 130 13.38 -12.97 -8.97
C ARG A 130 13.88 -13.11 -7.53
N VAL A 131 13.73 -12.04 -6.72
CA VAL A 131 14.18 -12.03 -5.31
C VAL A 131 13.21 -12.81 -4.41
N GLN A 132 11.92 -12.77 -4.71
CA GLN A 132 10.86 -13.45 -3.97
C GLN A 132 10.05 -14.37 -4.90
N PRO A 133 10.53 -15.61 -5.15
CA PRO A 133 9.84 -16.55 -6.03
C PRO A 133 8.43 -16.96 -5.58
N SER A 134 8.07 -16.69 -4.32
CA SER A 134 6.73 -16.89 -3.75
C SER A 134 5.74 -15.79 -4.10
N MET A 135 6.18 -14.74 -4.79
CA MET A 135 5.33 -13.64 -5.27
C MET A 135 4.34 -14.16 -6.31
N LYS A 136 3.08 -13.75 -6.16
CA LYS A 136 2.01 -13.90 -7.14
C LYS A 136 1.48 -12.51 -7.46
N LEU A 137 1.73 -12.05 -8.69
CA LEU A 137 1.13 -10.83 -9.20
C LEU A 137 -0.39 -11.01 -9.23
N VAL A 138 -1.11 -10.04 -8.69
CA VAL A 138 -2.58 -10.01 -8.66
C VAL A 138 -3.09 -9.05 -9.70
N ASP A 139 -2.54 -7.83 -9.72
CA ASP A 139 -3.00 -6.77 -10.61
C ASP A 139 -1.83 -5.83 -10.97
N GLU A 140 -1.97 -5.17 -12.11
CA GLU A 140 -1.03 -4.17 -12.62
C GLU A 140 -1.81 -3.05 -13.31
N LYS A 141 -1.64 -1.82 -12.86
CA LYS A 141 -2.36 -0.66 -13.37
C LYS A 141 -1.49 0.59 -13.40
N ALA A 142 -1.79 1.49 -14.34
CA ALA A 142 -1.30 2.86 -14.34
C ALA A 142 -2.43 3.78 -13.88
N LEU A 143 -2.23 4.44 -12.75
CA LEU A 143 -3.21 5.36 -12.17
C LEU A 143 -2.93 6.78 -12.64
N SER A 144 -3.97 7.48 -13.10
CA SER A 144 -3.90 8.92 -13.35
C SER A 144 -4.41 9.66 -12.12
N ILE A 145 -3.49 10.25 -11.34
CA ILE A 145 -3.78 10.94 -10.08
C ILE A 145 -3.15 12.33 -10.14
N GLN A 146 -3.94 13.38 -9.97
CA GLN A 146 -3.48 14.78 -9.94
C GLN A 146 -2.57 15.11 -11.16
N ASP A 147 -3.03 14.79 -12.37
CA ASP A 147 -2.32 14.99 -13.64
C ASP A 147 -0.95 14.27 -13.74
N THR A 148 -0.68 13.32 -12.84
CA THR A 148 0.53 12.49 -12.84
C THR A 148 0.17 11.02 -13.02
N ILE A 149 1.04 10.29 -13.72
CA ILE A 149 0.92 8.84 -13.87
C ILE A 149 1.68 8.17 -12.71
N ILE A 150 0.98 7.30 -11.98
CA ILE A 150 1.55 6.44 -10.95
C ILE A 150 1.44 4.99 -11.43
N GLY A 151 2.58 4.33 -11.64
CA GLY A 151 2.61 2.90 -11.93
C GLY A 151 2.37 2.13 -10.64
N CYS A 152 1.42 1.20 -10.62
CA CYS A 152 1.00 0.47 -9.43
C CYS A 152 0.77 -1.01 -9.71
N TYR A 153 1.37 -1.88 -8.91
CA TYR A 153 1.09 -3.31 -8.98
C TYR A 153 0.75 -3.88 -7.61
N GLU A 154 -0.08 -4.91 -7.62
CA GLU A 154 -0.53 -5.61 -6.44
C GLU A 154 -0.01 -7.04 -6.48
N ALA A 155 0.50 -7.54 -5.34
CA ALA A 155 1.06 -8.87 -5.27
C ALA A 155 0.79 -9.54 -3.92
N ILE A 156 0.59 -10.86 -3.97
CA ILE A 156 0.51 -11.72 -2.80
C ILE A 156 1.84 -12.44 -2.63
N PHE A 157 2.36 -12.46 -1.41
CA PHE A 157 3.57 -13.19 -1.05
C PHE A 157 3.19 -14.36 -0.16
N LEU A 158 3.31 -15.57 -0.70
CA LEU A 158 2.95 -16.81 -0.01
C LEU A 158 4.11 -17.31 0.88
N VAL A 159 4.57 -16.46 1.79
CA VAL A 159 5.63 -16.80 2.75
C VAL A 159 5.04 -17.41 4.03
N SER A 160 5.70 -18.43 4.57
CA SER A 160 5.36 -19.02 5.86
C SER A 160 5.98 -18.21 7.00
N PRO A 161 5.29 -17.97 8.12
CA PRO A 161 4.00 -18.55 8.53
C PRO A 161 2.77 -17.75 8.10
N SER A 162 2.93 -16.53 7.58
CA SER A 162 1.81 -15.62 7.33
C SER A 162 1.95 -14.99 5.94
N PRO A 163 1.05 -15.30 4.98
CA PRO A 163 1.04 -14.64 3.70
C PRO A 163 0.65 -13.17 3.88
N TYR A 164 1.25 -12.30 3.06
CA TYR A 164 0.96 -10.87 3.07
C TYR A 164 0.60 -10.39 1.66
N TYR A 165 -0.16 -9.30 1.63
CA TYR A 165 -0.50 -8.57 0.43
C TYR A 165 0.39 -7.32 0.36
N GLN A 166 0.79 -6.93 -0.84
CA GLN A 166 1.54 -5.71 -1.09
C GLN A 166 0.93 -4.95 -2.25
N ILE A 167 0.70 -3.66 -2.05
CA ILE A 167 0.51 -2.69 -3.12
C ILE A 167 1.82 -1.92 -3.24
N ALA A 168 2.47 -2.00 -4.40
CA ALA A 168 3.68 -1.25 -4.69
C ALA A 168 3.40 -0.24 -5.79
N PHE A 169 3.97 0.96 -5.65
CA PHE A 169 3.74 2.04 -6.59
C PHE A 169 5.02 2.82 -6.87
N VAL A 170 5.08 3.44 -8.04
CA VAL A 170 6.17 4.29 -8.49
C VAL A 170 5.63 5.51 -9.20
N ARG A 171 6.24 6.67 -8.93
CA ARG A 171 6.02 7.91 -9.68
C ARG A 171 7.34 8.59 -10.02
N SER A 172 7.31 9.41 -11.06
CA SER A 172 8.37 10.40 -11.30
C SER A 172 8.07 11.64 -10.45
N TRP A 173 9.08 12.16 -9.78
CA TRP A 173 8.99 13.40 -9.03
C TRP A 173 10.35 14.11 -9.04
N HIS A 174 10.37 15.37 -9.48
CA HIS A 174 11.60 16.12 -9.78
C HIS A 174 12.60 15.34 -10.65
N GLY A 175 12.09 14.55 -11.62
CA GLY A 175 12.90 13.71 -12.52
C GLY A 175 13.50 12.47 -11.87
N LYS A 176 13.15 12.16 -10.61
CA LYS A 176 13.61 10.98 -9.86
C LYS A 176 12.47 10.00 -9.60
N ALA A 177 12.80 8.71 -9.51
CA ALA A 177 11.81 7.71 -9.10
C ALA A 177 11.55 7.79 -7.59
N VAL A 178 10.29 8.00 -7.23
CA VAL A 178 9.79 7.79 -5.87
C VAL A 178 9.01 6.48 -5.86
N ILE A 179 9.47 5.56 -5.04
CA ILE A 179 8.92 4.21 -4.91
C ILE A 179 8.24 4.11 -3.55
N GLY A 180 7.07 3.50 -3.52
CA GLY A 180 6.39 3.19 -2.28
C GLY A 180 5.81 1.80 -2.26
N SER A 181 5.53 1.34 -1.05
CA SER A 181 4.79 0.12 -0.83
C SER A 181 3.95 0.19 0.44
N CYS A 182 2.82 -0.48 0.39
CA CYS A 182 1.98 -0.78 1.53
C CYS A 182 1.88 -2.30 1.64
N GLN A 183 2.43 -2.87 2.71
CA GLN A 183 2.42 -4.30 3.00
C GLN A 183 1.52 -4.56 4.20
N PHE A 184 0.60 -5.50 4.09
CA PHE A 184 -0.32 -5.84 5.18
C PHE A 184 -0.68 -7.32 5.11
N LYS A 185 -1.20 -7.86 6.21
CA LYS A 185 -1.67 -9.26 6.22
C LYS A 185 -2.77 -9.46 5.18
N LEU A 186 -2.77 -10.63 4.55
CA LEU A 186 -3.77 -10.94 3.53
C LEU A 186 -5.21 -10.84 4.05
N GLU A 187 -5.44 -11.20 5.32
CA GLU A 187 -6.76 -11.11 5.98
C GLU A 187 -7.27 -9.68 6.15
N ASP A 188 -6.39 -8.68 6.15
CA ASP A 188 -6.74 -7.27 6.31
C ASP A 188 -6.87 -6.54 4.95
N ALA A 189 -6.76 -7.25 3.82
CA ALA A 189 -6.86 -6.67 2.49
C ALA A 189 -8.18 -5.90 2.24
N PRO A 190 -9.37 -6.38 2.67
CA PRO A 190 -10.63 -5.64 2.55
C PRO A 190 -10.60 -4.21 3.12
N LEU A 191 -9.75 -3.97 4.12
CA LEU A 191 -9.56 -2.65 4.72
C LEU A 191 -8.45 -1.87 4.02
N TRP A 192 -7.28 -2.49 3.87
CA TRP A 192 -6.06 -1.76 3.51
C TRP A 192 -5.92 -1.49 2.03
N VAL A 193 -6.54 -2.27 1.15
CA VAL A 193 -6.54 -1.97 -0.29
C VAL A 193 -7.23 -0.63 -0.58
N PRO A 194 -8.51 -0.41 -0.18
CA PRO A 194 -9.16 0.88 -0.44
C PRO A 194 -8.49 2.04 0.29
N LEU A 195 -8.00 1.84 1.51
CA LEU A 195 -7.24 2.87 2.23
C LEU A 195 -5.92 3.22 1.53
N THR A 196 -5.18 2.25 1.00
CA THR A 196 -3.91 2.53 0.31
C THR A 196 -4.13 3.38 -0.92
N TYR A 197 -5.11 3.03 -1.75
CA TYR A 197 -5.46 3.84 -2.90
C TYR A 197 -5.95 5.23 -2.51
N ALA A 198 -6.79 5.34 -1.47
CA ALA A 198 -7.24 6.64 -0.98
C ALA A 198 -6.09 7.51 -0.44
N MET A 199 -5.10 6.92 0.24
CA MET A 199 -3.89 7.62 0.69
C MET A 199 -3.08 8.15 -0.51
N LEU A 200 -2.97 7.38 -1.60
CA LEU A 200 -2.31 7.84 -2.84
C LEU A 200 -3.07 9.01 -3.49
N HIS A 201 -4.40 8.92 -3.58
CA HIS A 201 -5.25 9.96 -4.19
C HIS A 201 -5.24 11.28 -3.41
N THR A 202 -5.05 11.22 -2.10
CA THR A 202 -5.09 12.39 -1.19
C THR A 202 -3.70 12.91 -0.84
N ALA A 203 -2.64 12.24 -1.27
CA ALA A 203 -1.27 12.72 -1.13
C ALA A 203 -1.11 14.07 -1.84
N THR A 204 -0.47 15.04 -1.18
CA THR A 204 -0.19 16.36 -1.75
C THR A 204 1.30 16.52 -1.95
N TRP A 205 1.71 16.80 -3.18
CA TRP A 205 3.11 16.91 -3.57
C TRP A 205 3.42 18.38 -3.87
N SER A 206 4.53 18.88 -3.35
CA SER A 206 5.02 20.21 -3.72
C SER A 206 5.65 20.11 -5.10
N GLU A 207 5.09 20.86 -6.05
CA GLU A 207 5.66 20.99 -7.40
C GLU A 207 6.68 22.13 -7.48
N LEU A 208 6.99 22.77 -6.35
CA LEU A 208 7.93 23.88 -6.27
C LEU A 208 9.37 23.34 -6.29
N SER A 209 10.07 23.65 -7.37
CA SER A 209 11.52 23.47 -7.53
C SER A 209 12.30 24.69 -7.05
#